data_AF-A0A2N6NZF7-F1
#
_entry.id   AF-A0A2N6NZF7-F1
#
_cell.length_a   1.000
_cell.length_b   1.000
_cell.length_c   1.000
_cell.angle_alpha   90.00
_cell.angle_beta   90.00
_cell.angle_gamma   90.00
#
_symmetry.space_group_name_H-M   'P 1'
#
loop_
_entity.id
_entity.type
_entity.pdbx_description
1 polymer ?
#
loop_
_entity_poly.entity_id
_entity_poly.type
_entity_poly.pdbx_seq_one_letter_code
_entity_poly.pdbx_strand_id
1 'polypeptide(L)'
;MQSNDISLASTIVGSVSTPEVSLSDTKFNTLLRHAGLSPPEPLVQLKRPDDFEFEALVTDDNRAYARALLVRARSNDPGYRPPDQQKRHLLRMPTRKSLKLDADKWTFTKHEVGKAFNSLFEFDTLPDIGVAQALLSFVEDLHSLDELWEHFQDSKLQKRQSSIFRRSASTSRTITSWLETATEQGNTHYIRLICQVGVRQVLLDHAFIVALTRQDMASVHMLAEFGASISSINRDVVHGYVKRGNVDVVRLLLAAPNELSTEDWQHCFQEEITASAQGLDVVRALVQCLHYESSIASGKLLLKALEAQNTAAVAVLLAYRAICKAGADTDAAWSWSPTGNHEEHETIAMQACLCVSEIAEPGTRYTFYSLLNEVGLLRACPALELEMDLSVRERRLPMIRLLINAGMWPPIQGAVATMDFPLLEIMVHTSITPEEASKLVSFVPESIPEDDMVRFLNIFSGASKSLKGPLLDQRLV
;
A
#
# COMPACT_ATOMS: atom_id res chain seq x y z
N MET A 1 -8.26 -65.09 19.63
CA MET A 1 -9.39 -64.30 20.16
C MET A 1 -8.83 -62.95 20.55
N GLN A 2 -8.89 -62.02 19.59
CA GLN A 2 -9.82 -60.86 19.55
C GLN A 2 -9.30 -59.74 20.46
N SER A 3 -8.66 -58.67 19.96
CA SER A 3 -9.08 -57.62 19.00
C SER A 3 -9.74 -56.41 19.69
N ASN A 4 -9.40 -55.24 19.13
CA ASN A 4 -10.04 -53.91 19.19
C ASN A 4 -9.42 -52.95 20.22
N ASP A 5 -8.68 -51.93 19.78
CA ASP A 5 -9.05 -50.73 18.98
C ASP A 5 -9.54 -49.58 19.88
N ILE A 6 -8.96 -48.39 19.63
CA ILE A 6 -9.51 -47.01 19.69
C ILE A 6 -8.24 -46.11 19.64
N SER A 7 -7.75 -45.75 18.46
CA SER A 7 -8.16 -44.58 17.65
C SER A 7 -7.35 -43.33 17.98
N LEU A 8 -6.30 -43.11 17.18
CA LEU A 8 -5.70 -41.81 16.88
C LEU A 8 -6.73 -40.93 16.16
N ALA A 9 -7.03 -39.74 16.68
CA ALA A 9 -7.65 -38.67 15.91
C ALA A 9 -7.33 -37.28 16.51
N SER A 10 -6.53 -36.53 15.75
CA SER A 10 -6.57 -35.07 15.55
C SER A 10 -6.76 -34.14 16.74
N THR A 11 -5.72 -33.36 17.04
CA THR A 11 -5.90 -31.93 17.33
C THR A 11 -4.88 -31.16 16.52
N ILE A 12 -5.26 -30.87 15.27
CA ILE A 12 -4.62 -29.86 14.43
C ILE A 12 -5.34 -28.55 14.79
N VAL A 13 -4.64 -27.68 15.51
CA VAL A 13 -4.90 -26.23 15.55
C VAL A 13 -3.55 -25.64 15.16
N GLY A 14 -3.31 -25.43 13.88
CA GLY A 14 -3.77 -24.20 13.24
C GLY A 14 -2.71 -23.11 13.42
N SER A 15 -1.44 -23.45 13.17
CA SER A 15 -0.37 -22.49 12.97
C SER A 15 -0.73 -21.64 11.76
N VAL A 16 -1.11 -20.40 11.99
CA VAL A 16 -1.19 -19.39 10.93
C VAL A 16 0.23 -19.20 10.42
N SER A 17 0.49 -19.76 9.25
CA SER A 17 1.75 -19.60 8.52
C SER A 17 1.85 -18.15 8.05
N THR A 18 2.48 -17.30 8.86
CA THR A 18 3.20 -16.15 8.32
C THR A 18 4.37 -16.72 7.49
N PRO A 19 4.59 -16.29 6.24
CA PRO A 19 5.79 -16.65 5.52
C PRO A 19 6.96 -15.89 6.16
N GLU A 20 7.56 -16.46 7.20
CA GLU A 20 8.88 -16.04 7.67
C GLU A 20 9.91 -16.48 6.62
N VAL A 21 9.98 -15.72 5.53
CA VAL A 21 11.14 -15.75 4.64
C VAL A 21 12.26 -15.05 5.38
N SER A 22 13.22 -15.82 5.90
CA SER A 22 14.39 -15.30 6.58
C SER A 22 15.12 -14.30 5.67
N LEU A 23 15.03 -13.01 6.03
CA LEU A 23 15.64 -11.81 5.41
C LEU A 23 17.19 -11.80 5.47
N SER A 24 17.85 -12.89 5.11
CA SER A 24 19.31 -12.97 4.99
C SER A 24 19.81 -12.82 3.54
N ASP A 25 19.00 -12.25 2.64
CA ASP A 25 19.41 -12.05 1.25
C ASP A 25 20.30 -10.81 1.12
N THR A 26 21.61 -11.07 1.04
CA THR A 26 22.67 -10.09 0.80
C THR A 26 22.37 -9.22 -0.43
N LYS A 27 21.70 -9.75 -1.45
CA LYS A 27 21.33 -9.04 -2.68
C LYS A 27 20.26 -7.96 -2.45
N PHE A 28 19.21 -8.27 -1.70
CA PHE A 28 18.17 -7.30 -1.37
C PHE A 28 18.73 -6.13 -0.55
N ASN A 29 19.50 -6.46 0.50
CA ASN A 29 20.16 -5.45 1.32
C ASN A 29 21.17 -4.62 0.51
N THR A 30 21.82 -5.22 -0.50
CA THR A 30 22.73 -4.49 -1.40
C THR A 30 21.96 -3.50 -2.28
N LEU A 31 20.85 -3.92 -2.88
CA LEU A 31 20.01 -3.07 -3.72
C LEU A 31 19.33 -1.94 -2.93
N LEU A 32 18.86 -2.21 -1.71
CA LEU A 32 18.33 -1.17 -0.82
C LEU A 32 19.42 -0.19 -0.37
N ARG A 33 20.65 -0.67 -0.10
CA ARG A 33 21.79 0.20 0.21
C ARG A 33 22.15 1.12 -0.95
N HIS A 34 22.02 0.67 -2.20
CA HIS A 34 22.19 1.54 -3.38
C HIS A 34 21.18 2.69 -3.40
N ALA A 35 19.99 2.50 -2.82
CA ALA A 35 18.98 3.54 -2.64
C ALA A 35 19.13 4.34 -1.32
N GLY A 36 20.10 3.99 -0.45
CA GLY A 36 20.26 4.61 0.88
C GLY A 36 19.15 4.25 1.87
N LEU A 37 18.50 3.09 1.69
CA LEU A 37 17.32 2.67 2.44
C LEU A 37 17.59 1.45 3.32
N SER A 38 16.85 1.35 4.42
CA SER A 38 16.80 0.19 5.31
C SER A 38 15.55 -0.66 5.03
N PRO A 39 15.59 -1.97 5.33
CA PRO A 39 14.39 -2.81 5.24
C PRO A 39 13.27 -2.26 6.15
N PRO A 40 12.00 -2.34 5.70
CA PRO A 40 10.86 -1.83 6.46
C PRO A 40 10.57 -2.70 7.69
N GLU A 41 9.91 -2.11 8.67
CA GLU A 41 9.41 -2.85 9.82
C GLU A 41 8.18 -3.71 9.44
N PRO A 42 8.00 -4.87 10.09
CA PRO A 42 6.81 -5.71 9.89
C PRO A 42 5.53 -4.94 10.20
N LEU A 43 4.49 -5.16 9.37
CA LEU A 43 3.16 -4.62 9.62
C LEU A 43 2.40 -5.51 10.62
N VAL A 44 1.69 -4.87 11.54
CA VAL A 44 0.75 -5.54 12.44
C VAL A 44 -0.65 -5.21 11.93
N GLN A 45 -1.39 -6.22 11.47
CA GLN A 45 -2.77 -6.03 11.00
C GLN A 45 -3.65 -5.52 12.14
N LEU A 46 -4.51 -4.55 11.82
CA LEU A 46 -5.45 -3.98 12.76
C LEU A 46 -6.52 -5.01 13.12
N LYS A 47 -6.78 -5.15 14.42
CA LYS A 47 -7.87 -5.99 14.92
C LYS A 47 -9.05 -5.12 15.25
N ARG A 48 -10.25 -5.59 14.86
CA ARG A 48 -11.50 -4.92 15.22
C ARG A 48 -11.64 -4.86 16.75
N PRO A 49 -12.02 -3.72 17.34
CA PRO A 49 -12.23 -3.61 18.77
C PRO A 49 -13.48 -4.38 19.23
N ASP A 50 -13.53 -4.74 20.51
CA ASP A 50 -14.67 -5.49 21.08
C ASP A 50 -15.98 -4.68 21.02
N ASP A 51 -17.09 -5.35 20.69
CA ASP A 51 -18.39 -4.70 20.44
C ASP A 51 -19.11 -4.21 21.74
N PHE A 52 -18.63 -4.56 22.95
CA PHE A 52 -19.34 -4.32 24.24
C PHE A 52 -18.55 -3.55 25.31
N GLU A 53 -17.43 -2.92 24.96
CA GLU A 53 -16.51 -2.32 25.93
C GLU A 53 -17.14 -1.22 26.81
N PHE A 54 -18.09 -0.45 26.27
CA PHE A 54 -18.73 0.64 27.02
C PHE A 54 -19.91 0.20 27.90
N GLU A 55 -20.43 -1.02 27.74
CA GLU A 55 -21.52 -1.50 28.60
C GLU A 55 -21.10 -1.62 30.06
N ALA A 56 -19.85 -2.04 30.30
CA ALA A 56 -19.26 -2.13 31.63
C ALA A 56 -19.06 -0.76 32.30
N LEU A 57 -19.04 0.32 31.52
CA LEU A 57 -18.82 1.70 31.98
C LEU A 57 -20.12 2.44 32.31
N VAL A 58 -21.29 1.84 32.06
CA VAL A 58 -22.59 2.47 32.34
C VAL A 58 -22.96 2.37 33.82
N THR A 59 -22.73 3.46 34.56
CA THR A 59 -23.17 3.62 35.96
C THR A 59 -24.67 3.90 36.06
N ASP A 60 -25.25 3.70 37.26
CA ASP A 60 -26.66 4.04 37.51
C ASP A 60 -26.92 5.55 37.40
N ASP A 61 -25.93 6.39 37.72
CA ASP A 61 -26.01 7.84 37.54
C ASP A 61 -26.12 8.22 36.05
N ASN A 62 -25.35 7.55 35.18
CA ASN A 62 -25.43 7.75 33.73
C ASN A 62 -26.81 7.38 33.18
N ARG A 63 -27.42 6.30 33.68
CA ARG A 63 -28.79 5.90 33.32
C ARG A 63 -29.83 6.90 33.81
N ALA A 64 -29.68 7.38 35.05
CA ALA A 64 -30.59 8.39 35.62
C ALA A 64 -30.54 9.70 34.83
N TYR A 65 -29.34 10.14 34.43
CA TYR A 65 -29.14 11.35 33.64
C TYR A 65 -29.68 11.19 32.21
N ALA A 66 -29.37 10.09 31.52
CA ALA A 66 -29.94 9.75 30.22
C ALA A 66 -31.48 9.75 30.24
N ARG A 67 -32.06 9.16 31.29
CA ARG A 67 -33.52 9.17 31.50
C ARG A 67 -34.06 10.58 31.70
N ALA A 68 -33.40 11.40 32.51
CA ALA A 68 -33.79 12.79 32.74
C ALA A 68 -33.76 13.61 31.44
N LEU A 69 -32.79 13.37 30.55
CA LEU A 69 -32.74 13.98 29.22
C LEU A 69 -33.95 13.57 28.37
N LEU A 70 -34.30 12.27 28.34
CA LEU A 70 -35.46 11.79 27.59
C LEU A 70 -36.80 12.32 28.15
N VAL A 71 -36.94 12.36 29.47
CA VAL A 71 -38.12 12.95 30.14
C VAL A 71 -38.21 14.44 29.79
N ARG A 72 -37.12 15.19 29.88
CA ARG A 72 -37.06 16.61 29.52
C ARG A 72 -37.37 16.83 28.04
N ALA A 73 -36.80 16.02 27.15
CA ALA A 73 -37.04 16.11 25.70
C ALA A 73 -38.52 15.87 25.36
N ARG A 74 -39.17 14.91 26.04
CA ARG A 74 -40.60 14.63 25.90
C ARG A 74 -41.46 15.74 26.51
N SER A 75 -41.13 16.25 27.70
CA SER A 75 -41.90 17.30 28.38
C SER A 75 -41.81 18.65 27.68
N ASN A 76 -40.68 18.94 27.04
CA ASN A 76 -40.47 20.16 26.25
C ASN A 76 -40.96 20.04 24.81
N ASP A 77 -41.47 18.88 24.39
CA ASP A 77 -42.07 18.72 23.08
C ASP A 77 -43.35 19.58 23.02
N PRO A 78 -43.51 20.49 22.04
CA PRO A 78 -44.71 21.32 21.90
C PRO A 78 -46.01 20.52 21.76
N GLY A 79 -45.94 19.23 21.38
CA GLY A 79 -47.09 18.33 21.32
C GLY A 79 -47.42 17.61 22.63
N TYR A 80 -46.56 17.70 23.65
CA TYR A 80 -46.74 16.97 24.90
C TYR A 80 -47.82 17.60 25.77
N ARG A 81 -48.72 16.75 26.27
CA ARG A 81 -49.69 17.11 27.30
C ARG A 81 -49.51 16.20 28.50
N PRO A 82 -49.35 16.76 29.71
CA PRO A 82 -49.27 15.98 30.94
C PRO A 82 -50.37 14.91 31.02
N PRO A 83 -50.04 13.66 31.41
CA PRO A 83 -50.96 12.52 31.38
C PRO A 83 -52.27 12.73 32.15
N ASP A 84 -52.22 13.53 33.21
CA ASP A 84 -53.32 13.98 34.08
C ASP A 84 -54.25 14.98 33.37
N GLN A 85 -53.72 15.79 32.46
CA GLN A 85 -54.46 16.79 31.67
C GLN A 85 -55.08 16.20 30.38
N GLN A 86 -54.76 14.95 30.04
CA GLN A 86 -55.33 14.29 28.87
C GLN A 86 -56.79 13.86 29.14
N LYS A 87 -57.73 14.18 28.25
CA LYS A 87 -59.14 13.73 28.36
C LYS A 87 -59.28 12.20 28.52
N ARG A 88 -58.33 11.43 27.96
CA ARG A 88 -58.27 9.97 28.08
C ARG A 88 -57.82 9.48 29.46
N HIS A 89 -57.32 10.35 30.33
CA HIS A 89 -56.89 10.01 31.68
C HIS A 89 -58.03 9.41 32.50
N LEU A 90 -59.22 10.03 32.44
CA LEU A 90 -60.40 9.59 33.19
C LEU A 90 -60.81 8.15 32.83
N LEU A 91 -60.62 7.75 31.58
CA LEU A 91 -61.00 6.45 31.02
C LEU A 91 -59.90 5.38 31.14
N ARG A 92 -58.73 5.69 31.69
CA ARG A 92 -57.64 4.72 31.85
C ARG A 92 -57.79 3.89 33.12
N MET A 93 -57.45 2.60 33.01
CA MET A 93 -57.33 1.69 34.15
C MET A 93 -56.28 2.22 35.16
N PRO A 94 -56.47 2.03 36.48
CA PRO A 94 -55.56 2.52 37.52
C PRO A 94 -54.09 2.12 37.31
N THR A 95 -53.85 0.87 36.89
CA THR A 95 -52.50 0.34 36.58
C THR A 95 -51.84 1.05 35.40
N ARG A 96 -52.62 1.46 34.39
CA ARG A 96 -52.12 2.24 33.25
C ARG A 96 -52.01 3.74 33.55
N LYS A 97 -52.67 4.23 34.62
CA LYS A 97 -52.53 5.61 35.11
C LYS A 97 -51.20 5.77 35.84
N SER A 98 -50.88 4.89 36.78
CA SER A 98 -49.60 4.93 37.51
C SER A 98 -48.40 4.81 36.56
N LEU A 99 -48.43 3.88 35.60
CA LEU A 99 -47.37 3.73 34.59
C LEU A 99 -47.13 4.98 33.73
N LYS A 100 -48.16 5.81 33.50
CA LYS A 100 -48.02 7.04 32.71
C LYS A 100 -47.64 8.24 33.55
N LEU A 101 -47.95 8.25 34.84
CA LEU A 101 -47.58 9.32 35.77
C LEU A 101 -46.15 9.15 36.27
N ASP A 102 -45.68 7.91 36.45
CA ASP A 102 -44.33 7.60 36.88
C ASP A 102 -43.34 7.77 35.73
N ALA A 103 -42.56 8.87 35.74
CA ALA A 103 -41.50 9.13 34.76
C ALA A 103 -40.46 7.99 34.70
N ASP A 104 -40.25 7.31 35.83
CA ASP A 104 -39.35 6.16 35.97
C ASP A 104 -39.84 4.88 35.27
N LYS A 105 -41.11 4.85 34.82
CA LYS A 105 -41.70 3.71 34.10
C LYS A 105 -42.06 4.03 32.65
N TRP A 106 -41.70 5.23 32.19
CA TRP A 106 -41.88 5.61 30.79
C TRP A 106 -41.03 4.76 29.86
N THR A 107 -41.64 4.32 28.76
CA THR A 107 -40.95 3.76 27.59
C THR A 107 -40.77 4.87 26.55
N PHE A 108 -39.68 4.81 25.78
CA PHE A 108 -39.32 5.83 24.79
C PHE A 108 -39.31 5.24 23.39
N THR A 109 -39.70 6.06 22.41
CA THR A 109 -39.70 5.66 21.00
C THR A 109 -38.33 5.92 20.37
N LYS A 110 -37.99 5.17 19.30
CA LYS A 110 -36.77 5.38 18.51
C LYS A 110 -36.56 6.84 18.09
N HIS A 111 -37.65 7.53 17.72
CA HIS A 111 -37.60 8.96 17.36
C HIS A 111 -37.22 9.87 18.54
N GLU A 112 -37.77 9.63 19.74
CA GLU A 112 -37.45 10.42 20.93
C GLU A 112 -36.01 10.19 21.39
N VAL A 113 -35.53 8.94 21.31
CA VAL A 113 -34.14 8.59 21.59
C VAL A 113 -33.21 9.23 20.57
N GLY A 114 -33.53 9.17 19.27
CA GLY A 114 -32.74 9.83 18.22
C GLY A 114 -32.68 11.35 18.39
N LYS A 115 -33.77 12.00 18.80
CA LYS A 115 -33.77 13.44 19.09
C LYS A 115 -32.94 13.79 20.32
N ALA A 116 -33.04 12.99 21.39
CA ALA A 116 -32.22 13.18 22.59
C ALA A 116 -30.73 12.94 22.29
N PHE A 117 -30.41 11.93 21.47
CA PHE A 117 -29.06 11.64 21.03
C PHE A 117 -28.50 12.79 20.16
N ASN A 118 -29.30 13.36 19.26
CA ASN A 118 -28.91 14.55 18.49
C ASN A 118 -28.60 15.75 19.40
N SER A 119 -29.38 15.95 20.46
CA SER A 119 -29.15 17.06 21.38
C SER A 119 -27.83 16.96 22.14
N LEU A 120 -27.20 15.77 22.22
CA LEU A 120 -25.87 15.62 22.79
C LEU A 120 -24.82 16.43 21.99
N PHE A 121 -24.98 16.51 20.67
CA PHE A 121 -24.08 17.23 19.78
C PHE A 121 -24.35 18.74 19.72
N GLU A 122 -25.44 19.21 20.35
CA GLU A 122 -25.76 20.63 20.49
C GLU A 122 -25.06 21.26 21.71
N PHE A 123 -24.47 20.46 22.61
CA PHE A 123 -23.69 20.96 23.74
C PHE A 123 -22.28 21.38 23.31
N ASP A 124 -21.76 22.44 23.94
CA ASP A 124 -20.38 22.93 23.70
C ASP A 124 -19.31 21.88 24.05
N THR A 125 -19.59 21.03 25.04
CA THR A 125 -18.79 19.86 25.39
C THR A 125 -19.67 18.63 25.38
N LEU A 126 -19.24 17.60 24.62
CA LEU A 126 -19.96 16.33 24.58
C LEU A 126 -20.06 15.72 25.99
N PRO A 127 -21.25 15.25 26.39
CA PRO A 127 -21.46 14.55 27.66
C PRO A 127 -20.60 13.29 27.81
N ASP A 128 -20.58 12.70 29.01
CA ASP A 128 -19.91 11.42 29.25
C ASP A 128 -20.46 10.33 28.30
N ILE A 129 -19.57 9.52 27.73
CA ILE A 129 -19.91 8.42 26.84
C ILE A 129 -20.88 7.43 27.49
N GLY A 130 -20.80 7.24 28.81
CA GLY A 130 -21.72 6.38 29.53
C GLY A 130 -23.18 6.87 29.47
N VAL A 131 -23.41 8.19 29.34
CA VAL A 131 -24.73 8.77 29.12
C VAL A 131 -25.23 8.46 27.71
N ALA A 132 -24.35 8.58 26.71
CA ALA A 132 -24.68 8.27 25.32
C ALA A 132 -25.03 6.77 25.15
N GLN A 133 -24.23 5.87 25.73
CA GLN A 133 -24.51 4.42 25.76
C GLN A 133 -25.83 4.13 26.51
N ALA A 134 -26.06 4.76 27.66
CA ALA A 134 -27.30 4.61 28.40
C ALA A 134 -28.53 5.07 27.60
N LEU A 135 -28.42 6.16 26.83
CA LEU A 135 -29.49 6.64 25.95
C LEU A 135 -29.86 5.60 24.89
N LEU A 136 -28.86 4.97 24.26
CA LEU A 136 -29.08 3.94 23.24
C LEU A 136 -29.68 2.66 23.84
N SER A 137 -29.33 2.31 25.09
CA SER A 137 -29.88 1.14 25.79
C SER A 137 -31.40 1.18 26.05
N PHE A 138 -32.04 2.37 25.95
CA PHE A 138 -33.50 2.48 26.08
C PHE A 138 -34.28 1.96 24.86
N VAL A 139 -33.58 1.54 23.80
CA VAL A 139 -34.16 0.92 22.60
C VAL A 139 -33.77 -0.56 22.59
N GLU A 140 -34.72 -1.44 22.92
CA GLU A 140 -34.47 -2.89 23.06
C GLU A 140 -34.08 -3.57 21.73
N ASP A 141 -34.58 -3.09 20.58
CA ASP A 141 -34.33 -3.67 19.24
C ASP A 141 -33.54 -2.68 18.35
N LEU A 142 -32.39 -2.18 18.80
CA LEU A 142 -31.52 -1.33 18.00
C LEU A 142 -30.51 -2.19 17.23
N HIS A 143 -30.64 -2.24 15.90
CA HIS A 143 -29.72 -3.00 15.04
C HIS A 143 -28.66 -2.14 14.35
N SER A 144 -28.91 -0.85 14.19
CA SER A 144 -27.93 0.10 13.65
C SER A 144 -28.26 1.53 14.07
N LEU A 145 -27.23 2.37 14.20
CA LEU A 145 -27.43 3.79 14.49
C LEU A 145 -28.10 4.53 13.32
N ASP A 146 -27.94 4.02 12.09
CA ASP A 146 -28.64 4.51 10.91
C ASP A 146 -30.16 4.40 11.04
N GLU A 147 -30.68 3.34 11.66
CA GLU A 147 -32.12 3.19 11.88
C GLU A 147 -32.65 4.34 12.75
N LEU A 148 -31.91 4.72 13.80
CA LEU A 148 -32.25 5.87 14.65
C LEU A 148 -32.16 7.19 13.90
N TRP A 149 -31.13 7.35 13.07
CA TRP A 149 -30.96 8.54 12.25
C TRP A 149 -32.10 8.70 11.24
N GLU A 150 -32.52 7.64 10.57
CA GLU A 150 -33.66 7.66 9.64
C GLU A 150 -34.98 7.95 10.36
N HIS A 151 -35.19 7.38 11.55
CA HIS A 151 -36.36 7.69 12.38
C HIS A 151 -36.38 9.15 12.87
N PHE A 152 -35.22 9.72 13.17
CA PHE A 152 -35.07 11.13 13.51
C PHE A 152 -35.40 12.03 12.30
N GLN A 153 -34.94 11.66 11.12
CA GLN A 153 -35.15 12.42 9.88
C GLN A 153 -36.53 12.19 9.20
N ASP A 154 -37.33 11.21 9.65
CA ASP A 154 -38.60 10.89 9.00
C ASP A 154 -39.57 12.09 9.02
N SER A 155 -39.66 12.71 7.84
CA SER A 155 -40.51 13.87 7.58
C SER A 155 -41.99 13.60 7.87
N LYS A 156 -42.48 12.35 7.86
CA LYS A 156 -43.89 12.04 8.19
C LYS A 156 -44.14 12.05 9.69
N LEU A 157 -43.20 11.60 10.51
CA LEU A 157 -43.27 11.70 11.97
C LEU A 157 -43.07 13.16 12.40
N GLN A 158 -42.08 13.82 11.81
CA GLN A 158 -41.82 15.25 12.01
C GLN A 158 -43.00 16.11 11.54
N LYS A 159 -43.64 15.79 10.40
CA LYS A 159 -44.86 16.46 9.92
C LYS A 159 -46.08 16.09 10.73
N ARG A 160 -46.28 14.86 11.22
CA ARG A 160 -47.41 14.55 12.11
C ARG A 160 -47.31 15.31 13.43
N GLN A 161 -46.11 15.56 13.92
CA GLN A 161 -45.88 16.39 15.11
C GLN A 161 -45.99 17.90 14.82
N SER A 162 -45.42 18.39 13.71
CA SER A 162 -45.45 19.81 13.34
C SER A 162 -46.72 20.28 12.60
N SER A 163 -47.44 19.41 11.90
CA SER A 163 -48.69 19.76 11.19
C SER A 163 -49.89 19.97 12.10
N ILE A 164 -49.81 19.52 13.36
CA ILE A 164 -50.83 19.84 14.38
C ILE A 164 -50.66 21.30 14.85
N PHE A 165 -49.46 21.88 14.76
CA PHE A 165 -49.22 23.26 15.17
C PHE A 165 -48.22 23.97 14.23
N ARG A 166 -48.76 24.81 13.33
CA ARG A 166 -47.95 25.74 12.52
C ARG A 166 -47.17 26.67 13.45
N ARG A 167 -45.84 26.51 13.50
CA ARG A 167 -44.85 27.60 13.39
C ARG A 167 -43.43 27.04 13.35
N SER A 168 -42.75 27.33 12.24
CA SER A 168 -41.33 27.62 12.10
C SER A 168 -40.34 26.76 12.88
N ALA A 169 -39.83 25.72 12.23
CA ALA A 169 -38.45 25.29 12.42
C ALA A 169 -37.82 25.14 11.03
N SER A 170 -36.95 26.09 10.68
CA SER A 170 -36.02 25.99 9.57
C SER A 170 -34.98 24.94 9.94
N THR A 171 -35.21 23.67 9.63
CA THR A 171 -34.12 22.68 9.68
C THR A 171 -33.43 22.66 8.34
N SER A 172 -32.29 23.35 8.33
CA SER A 172 -31.21 23.17 7.38
C SER A 172 -31.04 21.68 7.05
N ARG A 173 -31.10 21.33 5.76
CA ARG A 173 -30.60 20.04 5.28
C ARG A 173 -29.08 20.10 5.33
N THR A 174 -28.50 19.89 6.49
CA THR A 174 -27.10 19.47 6.58
C THR A 174 -27.08 17.95 6.52
N ILE A 175 -26.38 17.43 5.51
CA ILE A 175 -26.19 16.01 5.22
C ILE A 175 -25.17 15.39 6.21
N THR A 176 -24.84 16.12 7.28
CA THR A 176 -23.83 15.73 8.28
C THR A 176 -24.41 14.66 9.21
N SER A 177 -23.84 13.46 9.16
CA SER A 177 -24.20 12.38 10.09
C SER A 177 -23.64 12.63 11.49
N TRP A 178 -24.16 11.95 12.52
CA TRP A 178 -23.56 12.01 13.87
C TRP A 178 -22.09 11.55 13.89
N LEU A 179 -21.75 10.55 13.06
CA LEU A 179 -20.37 10.07 12.95
C LEU A 179 -19.45 11.14 12.36
N GLU A 180 -19.88 11.83 11.31
CA GLU A 180 -19.13 12.93 10.71
C GLU A 180 -18.93 14.07 11.70
N THR A 181 -19.99 14.46 12.43
CA THR A 181 -19.91 15.50 13.46
C THR A 181 -18.95 15.11 14.59
N ALA A 182 -19.01 13.87 15.07
CA ALA A 182 -18.08 13.35 16.08
C ALA A 182 -16.62 13.36 15.58
N THR A 183 -16.43 13.07 14.29
CA THR A 183 -15.13 13.08 13.62
C THR A 183 -14.59 14.49 13.43
N GLU A 184 -15.44 15.45 13.08
CA GLU A 184 -15.07 16.87 13.00
C GLU A 184 -14.67 17.44 14.37
N GLN A 185 -15.26 16.92 15.45
CA GLN A 185 -14.90 17.29 16.81
C GLN A 185 -13.65 16.54 17.33
N GLY A 186 -13.17 15.52 16.62
CA GLY A 186 -12.02 14.71 17.04
C GLY A 186 -12.28 13.87 18.30
N ASN A 187 -13.55 13.56 18.59
CA ASN A 187 -13.90 12.82 19.80
C ASN A 187 -13.87 11.31 19.52
N THR A 188 -12.71 10.70 19.70
CA THR A 188 -12.47 9.26 19.48
C THR A 188 -13.41 8.37 20.29
N HIS A 189 -13.77 8.75 21.51
CA HIS A 189 -14.71 7.96 22.32
C HIS A 189 -16.08 7.87 21.65
N TYR A 190 -16.63 8.99 21.18
CA TYR A 190 -17.92 9.01 20.50
C TYR A 190 -17.87 8.30 19.14
N ILE A 191 -16.78 8.46 18.39
CA ILE A 191 -16.56 7.71 17.14
C ILE A 191 -16.62 6.20 17.41
N ARG A 192 -15.91 5.72 18.44
CA ARG A 192 -15.89 4.30 18.83
C ARG A 192 -17.28 3.78 19.18
N LEU A 193 -18.01 4.51 20.01
CA LEU A 193 -19.38 4.17 20.41
C LEU A 193 -20.30 4.05 19.19
N ILE A 194 -20.25 5.05 18.32
CA ILE A 194 -21.08 5.09 17.12
C ILE A 194 -20.76 3.91 16.20
N CYS A 195 -19.47 3.60 15.99
CA CYS A 195 -19.04 2.47 15.17
C CYS A 195 -19.45 1.11 15.76
N GLN A 196 -19.39 0.92 17.09
CA GLN A 196 -19.81 -0.32 17.76
C GLN A 196 -21.32 -0.59 17.59
N VAL A 197 -22.15 0.45 17.67
CA VAL A 197 -23.61 0.33 17.50
C VAL A 197 -24.00 -0.01 16.06
N GLY A 198 -23.07 0.16 15.11
CA GLY A 198 -23.22 -0.19 13.72
C GLY A 198 -23.65 0.99 12.86
N VAL A 199 -22.82 1.28 11.86
CA VAL A 199 -23.01 2.35 10.88
C VAL A 199 -22.79 1.78 9.48
N ARG A 200 -23.54 2.27 8.49
CA ARG A 200 -23.36 1.96 7.07
C ARG A 200 -21.93 2.26 6.64
N GLN A 201 -21.34 1.34 5.87
CA GLN A 201 -19.97 1.46 5.34
C GLN A 201 -19.73 2.81 4.66
N VAL A 202 -20.69 3.33 3.89
CA VAL A 202 -20.57 4.62 3.19
C VAL A 202 -20.30 5.80 4.14
N LEU A 203 -20.94 5.81 5.32
CA LEU A 203 -20.72 6.86 6.32
C LEU A 203 -19.40 6.64 7.08
N LEU A 204 -19.01 5.39 7.29
CA LEU A 204 -17.72 5.03 7.88
C LEU A 204 -16.56 5.47 6.98
N ASP A 205 -16.65 5.19 5.67
CA ASP A 205 -15.67 5.61 4.66
C ASP A 205 -15.60 7.15 4.59
N HIS A 206 -16.75 7.83 4.61
CA HIS A 206 -16.79 9.30 4.59
C HIS A 206 -16.13 9.91 5.83
N ALA A 207 -16.46 9.39 7.03
CA ALA A 207 -15.83 9.83 8.27
C ALA A 207 -14.31 9.61 8.24
N PHE A 208 -13.86 8.49 7.66
CA PHE A 208 -12.43 8.22 7.51
C PHE A 208 -11.72 9.26 6.64
N ILE A 209 -12.35 9.70 5.55
CA ILE A 209 -11.83 10.79 4.70
C ILE A 209 -11.77 12.12 5.46
N VAL A 210 -12.81 12.44 6.24
CA VAL A 210 -12.83 13.64 7.09
C VAL A 210 -11.69 13.58 8.13
N ALA A 211 -11.50 12.44 8.79
CA ALA A 211 -10.41 12.26 9.74
C ALA A 211 -9.03 12.41 9.08
N LEU A 212 -8.85 11.81 7.89
CA LEU A 212 -7.64 11.95 7.09
C LEU A 212 -7.38 13.42 6.77
N THR A 213 -8.31 14.12 6.11
CA THR A 213 -8.13 15.54 5.71
C THR A 213 -7.78 16.46 6.87
N ARG A 214 -8.27 16.16 8.09
CA ARG A 214 -7.94 16.89 9.33
C ARG A 214 -6.61 16.48 9.97
N GLN A 215 -5.99 15.40 9.51
CA GLN A 215 -4.77 14.79 10.06
C GLN A 215 -4.94 14.31 11.51
N ASP A 216 -6.16 13.94 11.89
CA ASP A 216 -6.44 13.39 13.22
C ASP A 216 -6.14 11.88 13.24
N MET A 217 -4.87 11.55 13.44
CA MET A 217 -4.39 10.16 13.37
C MET A 217 -5.07 9.22 14.38
N ALA A 218 -5.56 9.74 15.52
CA ALA A 218 -6.26 8.92 16.50
C ALA A 218 -7.63 8.47 15.98
N SER A 219 -8.39 9.38 15.36
CA SER A 219 -9.65 9.07 14.71
C SER A 219 -9.44 8.20 13.46
N VAL A 220 -8.40 8.47 12.66
CA VAL A 220 -8.06 7.66 11.48
C VAL A 220 -7.75 6.21 11.90
N HIS A 221 -6.90 6.00 12.92
CA HIS A 221 -6.56 4.66 13.40
C HIS A 221 -7.80 3.89 13.84
N MET A 222 -8.64 4.52 14.67
CA MET A 222 -9.86 3.92 15.17
C MET A 222 -10.85 3.54 14.05
N LEU A 223 -11.10 4.45 13.12
CA LEU A 223 -12.00 4.19 11.99
C LEU A 223 -11.47 3.06 11.10
N ALA A 224 -10.15 2.96 10.91
CA ALA A 224 -9.51 1.86 10.20
C ALA A 224 -9.68 0.51 10.93
N GLU A 225 -9.60 0.48 12.27
CA GLU A 225 -9.86 -0.74 13.06
C GLU A 225 -11.30 -1.26 12.88
N PHE A 226 -12.28 -0.38 12.70
CA PHE A 226 -13.66 -0.75 12.37
C PHE A 226 -13.87 -1.13 10.90
N GLY A 227 -12.81 -1.08 10.08
CA GLY A 227 -12.85 -1.47 8.67
C GLY A 227 -13.33 -0.36 7.74
N ALA A 228 -13.06 0.91 8.06
CA ALA A 228 -13.19 1.97 7.06
C ALA A 228 -12.35 1.65 5.82
N SER A 229 -12.93 1.90 4.64
CA SER A 229 -12.29 1.66 3.35
C SER A 229 -12.15 2.96 2.58
N ILE A 230 -11.11 3.05 1.74
CA ILE A 230 -11.00 4.16 0.79
C ILE A 230 -11.58 3.71 -0.53
N SER A 231 -12.67 4.39 -0.93
CA SER A 231 -13.25 4.19 -2.25
C SER A 231 -12.40 4.86 -3.34
N SER A 232 -12.57 4.40 -4.57
CA SER A 232 -11.87 4.92 -5.75
C SER A 232 -12.06 6.42 -5.99
N ILE A 233 -13.15 7.00 -5.47
CA ILE A 233 -13.50 8.42 -5.58
C ILE A 233 -12.56 9.31 -4.75
N ASN A 234 -11.92 8.75 -3.71
CA ASN A 234 -11.10 9.51 -2.75
C ASN A 234 -9.61 9.16 -2.83
N ARG A 235 -9.16 8.57 -3.94
CA ARG A 235 -7.76 8.24 -4.21
C ARG A 235 -6.84 9.46 -4.13
N ASP A 236 -7.35 10.64 -4.49
CA ASP A 236 -6.59 11.91 -4.43
C ASP A 236 -6.14 12.27 -3.01
N VAL A 237 -6.92 11.87 -2.00
CA VAL A 237 -6.57 12.09 -0.59
C VAL A 237 -5.34 11.26 -0.23
N VAL A 238 -5.33 9.98 -0.59
CA VAL A 238 -4.20 9.06 -0.38
C VAL A 238 -2.99 9.52 -1.17
N HIS A 239 -3.19 9.91 -2.42
CA HIS A 239 -2.15 10.47 -3.27
C HIS A 239 -1.46 11.66 -2.58
N GLY A 240 -2.22 12.54 -1.92
CA GLY A 240 -1.68 13.64 -1.13
C GLY A 240 -0.77 13.22 0.03
N TYR A 241 -1.03 12.07 0.67
CA TYR A 241 -0.15 11.52 1.72
C TYR A 241 1.09 10.84 1.15
N VAL A 242 0.93 10.11 0.06
CA VAL A 242 2.04 9.46 -0.66
C VAL A 242 3.02 10.51 -1.17
N LYS A 243 2.51 11.58 -1.79
CA LYS A 243 3.29 12.76 -2.22
C LYS A 243 4.11 13.39 -1.10
N ARG A 244 3.55 13.46 0.11
CA ARG A 244 4.23 14.00 1.30
C ARG A 244 5.16 12.99 1.97
N GLY A 245 5.23 11.75 1.47
CA GLY A 245 6.03 10.68 2.05
C GLY A 245 5.57 10.27 3.45
N ASN A 246 4.27 10.39 3.76
CA ASN A 246 3.75 10.05 5.08
C ASN A 246 3.62 8.52 5.24
N VAL A 247 4.70 7.90 5.74
CA VAL A 247 4.79 6.46 5.94
C VAL A 247 3.79 5.95 6.97
N ASP A 248 3.43 6.74 7.99
CA ASP A 248 2.51 6.30 9.05
C ASP A 248 1.10 6.04 8.51
N VAL A 249 0.60 6.95 7.66
CA VAL A 249 -0.70 6.76 6.99
C VAL A 249 -0.63 5.57 6.04
N VAL A 250 0.44 5.42 5.27
CA VAL A 250 0.61 4.28 4.35
C VAL A 250 0.63 2.96 5.12
N ARG A 251 1.35 2.88 6.24
CA ARG A 251 1.37 1.70 7.13
C ARG A 251 -0.02 1.37 7.65
N LEU A 252 -0.76 2.38 8.09
CA LEU A 252 -2.11 2.19 8.59
C LEU A 252 -3.05 1.65 7.50
N LEU A 253 -2.97 2.22 6.29
CA LEU A 253 -3.79 1.78 5.16
C LEU A 253 -3.49 0.35 4.71
N LEU A 254 -2.22 -0.06 4.77
CA LEU A 254 -1.81 -1.45 4.51
C LEU A 254 -2.20 -2.40 5.66
N ALA A 255 -2.33 -1.91 6.89
CA ALA A 255 -2.73 -2.70 8.05
C ALA A 255 -4.25 -2.82 8.22
N ALA A 256 -5.03 -1.99 7.52
CA ALA A 256 -6.48 -1.96 7.58
C ALA A 256 -7.07 -3.21 6.90
N PRO A 257 -8.21 -3.74 7.38
CA PRO A 257 -8.81 -4.96 6.84
C PRO A 257 -9.40 -4.78 5.42
N ASN A 258 -9.72 -3.54 5.04
CA ASN A 258 -10.23 -3.19 3.71
C ASN A 258 -9.16 -2.41 2.94
N GLU A 259 -8.19 -3.16 2.42
CA GLU A 259 -7.01 -2.62 1.72
C GLU A 259 -7.38 -1.95 0.39
N LEU A 260 -6.57 -0.96 -0.02
CA LEU A 260 -6.66 -0.40 -1.36
C LEU A 260 -6.22 -1.43 -2.41
N SER A 261 -6.81 -1.34 -3.60
CA SER A 261 -6.41 -2.20 -4.72
C SER A 261 -4.98 -1.92 -5.18
N THR A 262 -4.32 -2.92 -5.77
CA THR A 262 -3.00 -2.77 -6.42
C THR A 262 -2.96 -1.63 -7.43
N GLU A 263 -4.02 -1.47 -8.22
CA GLU A 263 -4.13 -0.43 -9.25
C GLU A 263 -4.18 0.97 -8.62
N ASP A 264 -4.81 1.09 -7.45
CA ASP A 264 -4.94 2.36 -6.73
C ASP A 264 -3.59 2.79 -6.16
N TRP A 265 -2.84 1.84 -5.58
CA TRP A 265 -1.47 2.08 -5.13
C TRP A 265 -0.55 2.45 -6.30
N GLN A 266 -0.60 1.70 -7.41
CA GLN A 266 0.19 2.00 -8.61
C GLN A 266 -0.10 3.41 -9.14
N HIS A 267 -1.37 3.82 -9.17
CA HIS A 267 -1.75 5.18 -9.56
C HIS A 267 -1.15 6.23 -8.62
N CYS A 268 -1.20 6.01 -7.29
CA CYS A 268 -0.66 6.95 -6.31
C CYS A 268 0.86 7.11 -6.40
N PHE A 269 1.59 6.06 -6.80
CA PHE A 269 3.05 6.14 -6.93
C PHE A 269 3.51 6.63 -8.31
N GLN A 270 2.70 6.48 -9.36
CA GLN A 270 3.13 6.77 -10.73
C GLN A 270 3.54 8.23 -10.92
N GLU A 271 2.72 9.19 -10.48
CA GLU A 271 3.03 10.63 -10.63
C GLU A 271 4.25 11.04 -9.79
N GLU A 272 4.32 10.54 -8.55
CA GLU A 272 5.37 10.91 -7.61
C GLU A 272 6.73 10.32 -7.96
N ILE A 273 6.78 9.14 -8.58
CA ILE A 273 8.01 8.56 -9.14
C ILE A 273 8.55 9.42 -10.29
N THR A 274 7.66 10.07 -11.06
CA THR A 274 8.04 10.90 -12.22
C THR A 274 8.37 12.35 -11.86
N ALA A 275 8.02 12.81 -10.66
CA ALA A 275 8.35 14.15 -10.20
C ALA A 275 9.86 14.22 -9.88
N SER A 276 10.61 15.03 -10.64
CA SER A 276 12.08 15.07 -10.63
C SER A 276 12.74 15.57 -9.34
N ALA A 277 11.96 15.83 -8.29
CA ALA A 277 12.45 16.28 -7.00
C ALA A 277 11.40 16.04 -5.92
N GLN A 278 11.45 14.91 -5.20
CA GLN A 278 11.18 14.87 -3.76
C GLN A 278 11.39 13.50 -3.11
N GLY A 279 12.24 13.51 -2.09
CA GLY A 279 12.08 12.71 -0.88
C GLY A 279 12.41 11.23 -0.98
N LEU A 280 13.50 10.84 -0.32
CA LEU A 280 13.70 9.49 0.20
C LEU A 280 12.43 8.94 0.90
N ASP A 281 11.56 9.83 1.39
CA ASP A 281 10.28 9.55 2.04
C ASP A 281 9.23 8.89 1.13
N VAL A 282 9.08 9.31 -0.13
CA VAL A 282 8.16 8.64 -1.08
C VAL A 282 8.67 7.23 -1.37
N VAL A 283 10.00 7.08 -1.50
CA VAL A 283 10.62 5.78 -1.72
C VAL A 283 10.50 4.89 -0.48
N ARG A 284 10.56 5.44 0.74
CA ARG A 284 10.28 4.70 1.98
C ARG A 284 8.83 4.20 2.03
N ALA A 285 7.86 5.03 1.64
CA ALA A 285 6.47 4.62 1.52
C ALA A 285 6.31 3.48 0.49
N LEU A 286 6.98 3.60 -0.66
CA LEU A 286 6.99 2.55 -1.69
C LEU A 286 7.58 1.24 -1.17
N VAL A 287 8.72 1.30 -0.45
CA VAL A 287 9.35 0.12 0.20
C VAL A 287 8.36 -0.58 1.13
N GLN A 288 7.61 0.18 1.94
CA GLN A 288 6.61 -0.39 2.84
C GLN A 288 5.47 -1.10 2.08
N CYS A 289 4.95 -0.48 1.02
CA CYS A 289 3.92 -1.06 0.17
C CYS A 289 4.41 -2.34 -0.51
N LEU A 290 5.60 -2.33 -1.12
CA LEU A 290 6.15 -3.49 -1.84
C LEU A 290 6.50 -4.66 -0.93
N HIS A 291 6.82 -4.39 0.34
CA HIS A 291 7.05 -5.44 1.32
C HIS A 291 5.78 -6.22 1.65
N TYR A 292 4.65 -5.53 1.68
CA TYR A 292 3.36 -6.15 1.95
C TYR A 292 2.72 -6.74 0.69
N GLU A 293 2.76 -5.99 -0.41
CA GLU A 293 2.15 -6.36 -1.68
C GLU A 293 3.11 -6.12 -2.84
N SER A 294 3.84 -7.17 -3.21
CA SER A 294 4.86 -7.12 -4.26
C SER A 294 4.31 -6.95 -5.68
N SER A 295 3.00 -7.21 -5.87
CA SER A 295 2.30 -7.03 -7.16
C SER A 295 2.20 -5.56 -7.58
N ILE A 296 2.37 -4.61 -6.65
CA ILE A 296 2.44 -3.17 -6.94
C ILE A 296 3.64 -2.85 -7.84
N ALA A 297 4.76 -3.59 -7.73
CA ALA A 297 5.94 -3.38 -8.58
C ALA A 297 5.67 -3.85 -10.02
N SER A 298 5.07 -3.01 -10.86
CA SER A 298 4.78 -3.35 -12.27
C SER A 298 5.88 -2.91 -13.24
N GLY A 299 5.96 -3.58 -14.40
CA GLY A 299 6.86 -3.15 -15.48
C GLY A 299 6.58 -1.72 -15.97
N LYS A 300 5.32 -1.29 -15.98
CA LYS A 300 4.93 0.09 -16.31
C LYS A 300 5.53 1.09 -15.32
N LEU A 301 5.46 0.80 -14.02
CA LEU A 301 6.00 1.65 -12.97
C LEU A 301 7.53 1.72 -13.04
N LEU A 302 8.19 0.59 -13.35
CA LEU A 302 9.63 0.53 -13.59
C LEU A 302 10.06 1.42 -14.76
N LEU A 303 9.38 1.31 -15.91
CA LEU A 303 9.70 2.13 -17.09
C LEU A 303 9.52 3.63 -16.80
N LYS A 304 8.45 4.01 -16.09
CA LYS A 304 8.24 5.40 -15.65
C LYS A 304 9.33 5.89 -14.71
N ALA A 305 9.81 5.03 -13.80
CA ALA A 305 10.92 5.37 -12.91
C ALA A 305 12.25 5.56 -13.67
N LEU A 306 12.48 4.77 -14.73
CA LEU A 306 13.65 4.90 -15.61
C LEU A 306 13.57 6.17 -16.47
N GLU A 307 12.43 6.46 -17.08
CA GLU A 307 12.17 7.72 -17.82
C GLU A 307 12.44 8.95 -16.94
N ALA A 308 12.05 8.88 -15.67
CA ALA A 308 12.26 9.94 -14.68
C ALA A 308 13.68 9.97 -14.08
N GLN A 309 14.53 9.00 -14.42
CA GLN A 309 15.89 8.83 -13.88
C GLN A 309 15.93 8.72 -12.34
N ASN A 310 14.87 8.17 -11.73
CA ASN A 310 14.78 7.99 -10.28
C ASN A 310 15.47 6.69 -9.84
N THR A 311 16.77 6.79 -9.54
CA THR A 311 17.62 5.64 -9.17
C THR A 311 17.12 4.88 -7.95
N ALA A 312 16.63 5.58 -6.93
CA ALA A 312 16.14 4.97 -5.70
C ALA A 312 14.85 4.16 -5.92
N ALA A 313 13.88 4.72 -6.67
CA ALA A 313 12.65 4.01 -7.01
C ALA A 313 12.93 2.77 -7.87
N VAL A 314 13.80 2.88 -8.88
CA VAL A 314 14.19 1.74 -9.73
C VAL A 314 14.86 0.64 -8.90
N ALA A 315 15.82 0.98 -8.04
CA ALA A 315 16.50 0.01 -7.19
C ALA A 315 15.51 -0.74 -6.28
N VAL A 316 14.55 -0.03 -5.67
CA VAL A 316 13.53 -0.61 -4.79
C VAL A 316 12.57 -1.53 -5.56
N LEU A 317 12.04 -1.08 -6.71
CA LEU A 317 11.15 -1.88 -7.54
C LEU A 317 11.82 -3.19 -8.00
N LEU A 318 13.08 -3.09 -8.43
CA LEU A 318 13.89 -4.24 -8.84
C LEU A 318 14.19 -5.19 -7.67
N ALA A 319 14.52 -4.64 -6.49
CA ALA A 319 14.87 -5.42 -5.31
C ALA A 319 13.71 -6.29 -4.80
N TYR A 320 12.51 -5.71 -4.69
CA TYR A 320 11.35 -6.44 -4.17
C TYR A 320 10.85 -7.51 -5.14
N ARG A 321 10.85 -7.23 -6.45
CA ARG A 321 10.50 -8.25 -7.44
C ARG A 321 11.54 -9.38 -7.50
N ALA A 322 12.81 -9.07 -7.24
CA ALA A 322 13.88 -10.06 -7.15
C ALA A 322 13.84 -10.93 -5.88
N ILE A 323 13.14 -10.55 -4.80
CA ILE A 323 12.95 -11.41 -3.61
C ILE A 323 11.80 -12.39 -3.81
N CYS A 324 10.70 -11.97 -4.45
CA CYS A 324 9.60 -12.88 -4.76
C CYS A 324 10.03 -14.09 -5.62
N LYS A 325 11.19 -13.95 -6.30
CA LYS A 325 11.97 -15.01 -6.96
C LYS A 325 12.35 -16.18 -6.06
N ALA A 326 12.62 -15.96 -4.77
CA ALA A 326 13.18 -16.96 -3.86
C ALA A 326 12.12 -17.82 -3.16
N GLY A 327 10.85 -17.41 -3.19
CA GLY A 327 9.75 -18.07 -2.47
C GLY A 327 8.77 -18.86 -3.34
N ALA A 328 8.82 -18.72 -4.67
CA ALA A 328 7.85 -19.35 -5.58
C ALA A 328 8.55 -20.13 -6.71
N ASP A 329 8.45 -21.45 -6.66
CA ASP A 329 9.00 -22.40 -7.65
C ASP A 329 8.28 -22.39 -9.03
N THR A 330 7.47 -21.37 -9.33
CA THR A 330 6.69 -21.30 -10.58
C THR A 330 7.34 -20.37 -11.60
N ASP A 331 7.37 -20.79 -12.87
CA ASP A 331 7.89 -20.03 -14.02
C ASP A 331 7.24 -18.63 -14.19
N ALA A 332 6.09 -18.37 -13.55
CA ALA A 332 5.44 -17.05 -13.50
C ALA A 332 6.20 -16.03 -12.63
N ALA A 333 7.06 -16.46 -11.71
CA ALA A 333 7.86 -15.61 -10.82
C ALA A 333 8.94 -14.79 -11.56
N TRP A 334 9.21 -15.13 -12.82
CA TRP A 334 10.26 -14.53 -13.65
C TRP A 334 9.78 -13.33 -14.47
N SER A 335 8.46 -13.20 -14.62
CA SER A 335 7.91 -12.29 -15.62
C SER A 335 7.60 -10.94 -14.99
N TRP A 336 8.11 -9.85 -15.56
CA TRP A 336 7.65 -8.48 -15.28
C TRP A 336 6.30 -8.17 -15.94
N SER A 337 5.77 -9.13 -16.70
CA SER A 337 4.43 -9.09 -17.27
C SER A 337 3.36 -9.14 -16.16
N PRO A 338 2.33 -8.30 -16.24
CA PRO A 338 1.12 -8.44 -15.42
C PRO A 338 0.36 -9.76 -15.69
N THR A 339 0.49 -10.33 -16.89
CA THR A 339 -0.24 -11.52 -17.35
C THR A 339 0.58 -12.81 -17.24
N GLY A 340 1.86 -12.71 -16.84
CA GLY A 340 2.81 -13.81 -16.84
C GLY A 340 3.34 -14.19 -18.22
N ASN A 341 3.01 -13.43 -19.26
CA ASN A 341 3.48 -13.70 -20.62
C ASN A 341 4.98 -13.40 -20.76
N HIS A 342 5.72 -14.33 -21.36
CA HIS A 342 7.16 -14.17 -21.62
C HIS A 342 7.44 -13.05 -22.63
N GLU A 343 6.61 -12.89 -23.66
CA GLU A 343 6.80 -11.84 -24.67
C GLU A 343 6.67 -10.43 -24.08
N GLU A 344 5.73 -10.24 -23.15
CA GLU A 344 5.57 -8.97 -22.45
C GLU A 344 6.75 -8.66 -21.54
N HIS A 345 7.31 -9.67 -20.87
CA HIS A 345 8.51 -9.52 -20.06
C HIS A 345 9.72 -9.11 -20.91
N GLU A 346 9.94 -9.79 -22.04
CA GLU A 346 11.00 -9.44 -22.98
C GLU A 346 10.81 -8.04 -23.56
N THR A 347 9.56 -7.65 -23.83
CA THR A 347 9.23 -6.29 -24.28
C THR A 347 9.60 -5.24 -23.21
N ILE A 348 9.28 -5.48 -21.94
CA ILE A 348 9.64 -4.58 -20.83
C ILE A 348 11.16 -4.51 -20.67
N ALA A 349 11.87 -5.64 -20.76
CA ALA A 349 13.32 -5.69 -20.66
C ALA A 349 14.01 -4.88 -21.79
N MET A 350 13.51 -5.03 -23.03
CA MET A 350 13.98 -4.25 -24.17
C MET A 350 13.69 -2.76 -24.02
N GLN A 351 12.48 -2.39 -23.59
CA GLN A 351 12.11 -0.99 -23.35
C GLN A 351 12.96 -0.37 -22.24
N ALA A 352 13.23 -1.10 -21.15
CA ALA A 352 14.09 -0.62 -20.07
C ALA A 352 15.51 -0.30 -20.58
N CYS A 353 16.09 -1.16 -21.41
CA CYS A 353 17.41 -0.93 -21.99
C CYS A 353 17.44 0.32 -22.90
N LEU A 354 16.37 0.53 -23.68
CA LEU A 354 16.21 1.72 -24.52
C LEU A 354 16.09 2.99 -23.67
N CYS A 355 15.24 3.00 -22.64
CA CYS A 355 15.08 4.15 -21.74
C CYS A 355 16.42 4.53 -21.08
N VAL A 356 17.20 3.55 -20.61
CA VAL A 356 18.52 3.83 -20.01
C VAL A 356 19.49 4.42 -21.04
N SER A 357 19.43 4.00 -22.30
CA SER A 357 20.33 4.49 -23.35
C SER A 357 20.15 5.99 -23.66
N GLU A 358 18.95 6.52 -23.44
CA GLU A 358 18.60 7.93 -23.67
C GLU A 358 19.12 8.87 -22.57
N ILE A 359 19.59 8.33 -21.45
CA ILE A 359 20.08 9.13 -20.33
C ILE A 359 21.43 9.78 -20.69
N ALA A 360 21.51 11.11 -20.58
CA ALA A 360 22.70 11.85 -20.96
C ALA A 360 23.92 11.56 -20.06
N GLU A 361 23.70 11.36 -18.76
CA GLU A 361 24.78 11.20 -17.79
C GLU A 361 25.35 9.76 -17.79
N PRO A 362 26.66 9.57 -18.04
CA PRO A 362 27.26 8.24 -18.14
C PRO A 362 27.32 7.48 -16.80
N GLY A 363 27.48 8.18 -15.68
CA GLY A 363 27.49 7.56 -14.34
C GLY A 363 26.12 6.97 -13.97
N THR A 364 25.06 7.73 -14.25
CA THR A 364 23.68 7.29 -14.02
C THR A 364 23.30 6.14 -14.94
N ARG A 365 23.71 6.16 -16.22
CA ARG A 365 23.56 5.02 -17.14
C ARG A 365 24.20 3.74 -16.62
N TYR A 366 25.46 3.83 -16.17
CA TYR A 366 26.17 2.69 -15.59
C TYR A 366 25.42 2.09 -14.40
N THR A 367 24.92 2.97 -13.52
CA THR A 367 24.15 2.54 -12.35
C THR A 367 22.88 1.78 -12.75
N PHE A 368 22.11 2.30 -13.70
CA PHE A 368 20.90 1.62 -14.17
C PHE A 368 21.18 0.32 -14.89
N TYR A 369 22.17 0.26 -15.78
CA TYR A 369 22.54 -1.01 -16.40
C TYR A 369 23.04 -2.05 -15.39
N SER A 370 23.73 -1.61 -14.32
CA SER A 370 24.13 -2.51 -13.23
C SER A 370 22.92 -3.07 -12.51
N LEU A 371 21.94 -2.22 -12.18
CA LEU A 371 20.70 -2.65 -11.52
C LEU A 371 19.89 -3.62 -12.41
N LEU A 372 19.79 -3.34 -13.72
CA LEU A 372 19.11 -4.24 -14.67
C LEU A 372 19.85 -5.58 -14.82
N ASN A 373 21.19 -5.57 -14.82
CA ASN A 373 22.00 -6.79 -14.90
C ASN A 373 21.80 -7.70 -13.66
N GLU A 374 21.76 -7.12 -12.46
CA GLU A 374 21.54 -7.89 -11.22
C GLU A 374 20.22 -8.67 -11.20
N VAL A 375 19.19 -8.15 -11.86
CA VAL A 375 17.87 -8.79 -11.96
C VAL A 375 17.70 -9.58 -13.26
N GLY A 376 18.70 -9.57 -14.15
CA GLY A 376 18.66 -10.29 -15.43
C GLY A 376 17.71 -9.68 -16.46
N LEU A 377 17.47 -8.36 -16.39
CA LEU A 377 16.68 -7.59 -17.37
C LEU A 377 17.51 -6.96 -18.48
N LEU A 378 18.84 -7.07 -18.41
CA LEU A 378 19.72 -6.56 -19.46
C LEU A 378 19.58 -7.46 -20.70
N ARG A 379 19.25 -6.86 -21.85
CA ARG A 379 19.00 -7.56 -23.12
C ARG A 379 19.78 -6.94 -24.25
N ALA A 380 20.33 -7.78 -25.11
CA ALA A 380 21.02 -7.34 -26.32
C ALA A 380 20.07 -6.52 -27.20
N CYS A 381 20.39 -5.24 -27.38
CA CYS A 381 19.64 -4.34 -28.24
C CYS A 381 20.60 -3.41 -28.98
N PRO A 382 20.19 -2.83 -30.13
CA PRO A 382 21.04 -1.92 -30.90
C PRO A 382 21.56 -0.73 -30.08
N ALA A 383 20.82 -0.31 -29.06
CA ALA A 383 21.24 0.76 -28.16
C ALA A 383 22.42 0.33 -27.26
N LEU A 384 22.46 -0.93 -26.80
CA LEU A 384 23.61 -1.46 -26.06
C LEU A 384 24.84 -1.67 -26.95
N GLU A 385 24.65 -2.02 -28.22
CA GLU A 385 25.75 -2.09 -29.19
C GLU A 385 26.39 -0.71 -29.38
N LEU A 386 25.56 0.33 -29.55
CA LEU A 386 26.02 1.71 -29.61
C LEU A 386 26.72 2.13 -28.30
N GLU A 387 26.16 1.77 -27.15
CA GLU A 387 26.77 2.07 -25.84
C GLU A 387 28.11 1.36 -25.65
N MET A 388 28.24 0.14 -26.20
CA MET A 388 29.50 -0.61 -26.19
C MET A 388 30.57 0.10 -27.03
N ASP A 389 30.24 0.51 -28.25
CA ASP A 389 31.13 1.26 -29.13
C ASP A 389 31.58 2.59 -28.51
N LEU A 390 30.64 3.33 -27.90
CA LEU A 390 30.93 4.56 -27.18
C LEU A 390 31.82 4.30 -25.96
N SER A 391 31.53 3.26 -25.18
CA SER A 391 32.30 2.91 -23.99
C SER A 391 33.73 2.49 -24.34
N VAL A 392 33.93 1.76 -25.44
CA VAL A 392 35.26 1.41 -25.97
C VAL A 392 36.02 2.66 -26.39
N ARG A 393 35.39 3.55 -27.16
CA ARG A 393 36.01 4.81 -27.62
C ARG A 393 36.45 5.71 -26.46
N GLU A 394 35.61 5.81 -25.43
CA GLU A 394 35.86 6.64 -24.25
C GLU A 394 36.61 5.91 -23.12
N ARG A 395 37.00 4.64 -23.33
CA ARG A 395 37.72 3.80 -22.36
C ARG A 395 37.01 3.65 -21.01
N ARG A 396 35.68 3.53 -21.02
CA ARG A 396 34.84 3.31 -19.83
C ARG A 396 34.87 1.84 -19.38
N LEU A 397 36.02 1.38 -18.87
CA LEU A 397 36.27 -0.04 -18.53
C LEU A 397 35.18 -0.71 -17.66
N PRO A 398 34.60 -0.06 -16.63
CA PRO A 398 33.54 -0.68 -15.83
C PRO A 398 32.28 -1.00 -16.65
N MET A 399 31.89 -0.11 -17.57
CA MET A 399 30.74 -0.31 -18.45
C MET A 399 31.00 -1.45 -19.43
N ILE A 400 32.19 -1.48 -20.04
CA ILE A 400 32.60 -2.53 -20.97
C ILE A 400 32.51 -3.91 -20.28
N ARG A 401 33.03 -4.02 -19.05
CA ARG A 401 32.96 -5.26 -18.27
C ARG A 401 31.53 -5.69 -17.97
N LEU A 402 30.66 -4.74 -17.65
CA LEU A 402 29.25 -4.99 -17.38
C LEU A 402 28.52 -5.51 -18.63
N LEU A 403 28.71 -4.85 -19.78
CA LEU A 403 28.09 -5.25 -21.05
C LEU A 403 28.58 -6.62 -21.51
N ILE A 404 29.87 -6.92 -21.31
CA ILE A 404 30.45 -8.24 -21.55
C ILE A 404 29.79 -9.32 -20.70
N ASN A 405 29.61 -9.06 -19.39
CA ASN A 405 28.93 -10.00 -18.50
C ASN A 405 27.48 -10.25 -18.94
N ALA A 406 26.86 -9.29 -19.63
CA ALA A 406 25.52 -9.39 -20.19
C ALA A 406 25.48 -10.10 -21.56
N GLY A 407 26.63 -10.55 -22.08
CA GLY A 407 26.75 -11.25 -23.37
C GLY A 407 26.96 -10.34 -24.59
N MET A 408 27.24 -9.05 -24.40
CA MET A 408 27.58 -8.13 -25.49
C MET A 408 29.09 -8.18 -25.81
N TRP A 409 29.43 -8.04 -27.10
CA TRP A 409 30.81 -8.17 -27.56
C TRP A 409 31.34 -6.83 -28.09
N PRO A 410 32.52 -6.37 -27.68
CA PRO A 410 33.15 -5.20 -28.30
C PRO A 410 33.55 -5.51 -29.74
N PRO A 411 33.78 -4.49 -30.59
CA PRO A 411 34.46 -4.66 -31.87
C PRO A 411 35.92 -5.10 -31.65
N ILE A 412 36.13 -6.40 -31.48
CA ILE A 412 37.40 -7.01 -31.07
C ILE A 412 38.53 -6.70 -32.06
N GLN A 413 38.20 -6.63 -33.35
CA GLN A 413 39.15 -6.34 -34.43
C GLN A 413 39.89 -5.01 -34.22
N GLY A 414 39.19 -3.97 -33.74
CA GLY A 414 39.79 -2.66 -33.49
C GLY A 414 40.72 -2.63 -32.28
N ALA A 415 40.39 -3.40 -31.23
CA ALA A 415 41.23 -3.54 -30.03
C ALA A 415 42.55 -4.27 -30.34
N VAL A 416 42.48 -5.32 -31.17
CA VAL A 416 43.65 -6.09 -31.61
C VAL A 416 44.52 -5.27 -32.56
N ALA A 417 43.91 -4.54 -33.49
CA ALA A 417 44.63 -3.67 -34.42
C ALA A 417 45.38 -2.52 -33.73
N THR A 418 44.92 -2.08 -32.56
CA THR A 418 45.56 -1.00 -31.79
C THR A 418 46.36 -1.48 -30.59
N MET A 419 46.40 -2.79 -30.33
CA MET A 419 47.02 -3.38 -29.14
C MET A 419 46.55 -2.74 -27.82
N ASP A 420 45.24 -2.48 -27.69
CA ASP A 420 44.65 -1.93 -26.47
C ASP A 420 44.58 -3.00 -25.37
N PHE A 421 45.72 -3.25 -24.71
CA PHE A 421 45.86 -4.28 -23.68
C PHE A 421 44.83 -4.19 -22.55
N PRO A 422 44.48 -3.00 -22.00
CA PRO A 422 43.39 -2.90 -21.01
C PRO A 422 42.05 -3.46 -21.51
N LEU A 423 41.69 -3.20 -22.76
CA LEU A 423 40.47 -3.73 -23.35
C LEU A 423 40.58 -5.25 -23.60
N LEU A 424 41.72 -5.70 -24.10
CA LEU A 424 42.00 -7.12 -24.33
C LEU A 424 42.02 -7.94 -23.03
N GLU A 425 42.52 -7.38 -21.92
CA GLU A 425 42.54 -8.02 -20.59
C GLU A 425 41.13 -8.20 -20.01
N ILE A 426 40.23 -7.23 -20.19
CA ILE A 426 38.82 -7.37 -19.77
C ILE A 426 38.14 -8.52 -20.52
N MET A 427 38.57 -8.76 -21.76
CA MET A 427 38.04 -9.81 -22.62
C MET A 427 38.55 -11.21 -22.27
N VAL A 428 39.56 -11.37 -21.40
CA VAL A 428 40.01 -12.70 -20.94
C VAL A 428 38.91 -13.49 -20.25
N HIS A 429 37.92 -12.78 -19.69
CA HIS A 429 36.78 -13.38 -19.03
C HIS A 429 35.67 -13.86 -19.98
N THR A 430 35.83 -13.67 -21.30
CA THR A 430 34.86 -14.09 -22.30
C THR A 430 35.30 -15.37 -23.00
N SER A 431 34.33 -16.26 -23.28
CA SER A 431 34.60 -17.49 -24.03
C SER A 431 34.68 -17.18 -25.52
N ILE A 432 35.88 -16.92 -26.02
CA ILE A 432 36.13 -16.74 -27.47
C ILE A 432 36.33 -18.13 -28.09
N THR A 433 35.68 -18.41 -29.21
CA THR A 433 35.89 -19.68 -29.91
C THR A 433 37.29 -19.73 -30.56
N PRO A 434 37.92 -20.91 -30.70
CA PRO A 434 39.23 -21.03 -31.37
C PRO A 434 39.24 -20.47 -32.81
N GLU A 435 38.13 -20.55 -33.52
CA GLU A 435 37.98 -20.05 -34.90
C GLU A 435 37.96 -18.52 -34.96
N GLU A 436 37.28 -17.86 -34.03
CA GLU A 436 37.30 -16.41 -33.87
C GLU A 436 38.69 -15.94 -33.45
N ALA A 437 39.34 -16.66 -32.54
CA ALA A 437 40.70 -16.36 -32.12
C ALA A 437 41.69 -16.37 -33.30
N SER A 438 41.59 -17.39 -34.18
CA SER A 438 42.42 -17.45 -35.38
C SER A 438 42.18 -16.26 -36.33
N LYS A 439 40.95 -15.77 -36.46
CA LYS A 439 40.64 -14.58 -37.28
C LYS A 439 41.15 -13.28 -36.66
N LEU A 440 41.22 -13.20 -35.33
CA LEU A 440 41.67 -11.99 -34.64
C LEU A 440 43.17 -11.78 -34.77
N VAL A 441 43.95 -12.85 -34.86
CA VAL A 441 45.40 -12.79 -35.12
C VAL A 441 45.74 -12.13 -36.46
N SER A 442 44.84 -12.13 -37.46
CA SER A 442 45.11 -11.42 -38.72
C SER A 442 45.03 -9.90 -38.62
N PHE A 443 44.43 -9.36 -37.55
CA PHE A 443 44.33 -7.92 -37.30
C PHE A 443 45.49 -7.37 -36.47
N VAL A 444 46.38 -8.24 -35.99
CA VAL A 444 47.59 -7.89 -35.26
C VAL A 444 48.53 -7.06 -36.17
N PRO A 445 48.99 -5.86 -35.78
CA PRO A 445 49.91 -5.07 -36.60
C PRO A 445 51.17 -5.84 -37.03
N GLU A 446 51.80 -5.45 -38.13
CA GLU A 446 53.01 -6.13 -38.62
C GLU A 446 54.27 -5.72 -37.83
N SER A 447 54.25 -4.56 -37.15
CA SER A 447 55.42 -3.96 -36.50
C SER A 447 55.27 -3.84 -34.98
N ILE A 448 55.10 -4.97 -34.28
CA ILE A 448 54.85 -5.00 -32.83
C ILE A 448 56.11 -5.49 -32.11
N PRO A 449 56.48 -4.88 -30.96
CA PRO A 449 57.56 -5.41 -30.13
C PRO A 449 57.21 -6.80 -29.58
N GLU A 450 58.24 -7.64 -29.41
CA GLU A 450 58.11 -9.04 -29.01
C GLU A 450 57.39 -9.19 -27.65
N ASP A 451 57.67 -8.29 -26.70
CA ASP A 451 57.02 -8.26 -25.37
C ASP A 451 55.50 -8.07 -25.46
N ASP A 452 55.04 -7.20 -26.37
CA ASP A 452 53.62 -6.92 -26.58
C ASP A 452 52.92 -8.10 -27.28
N MET A 453 53.62 -8.80 -28.19
CA MET A 453 53.13 -10.03 -28.81
C MET A 453 52.96 -11.15 -27.77
N VAL A 454 53.94 -11.33 -26.88
CA VAL A 454 53.87 -12.33 -25.79
C VAL A 454 52.71 -12.00 -24.85
N ARG A 455 52.53 -10.72 -24.50
CA ARG A 455 51.39 -10.27 -23.67
C ARG A 455 50.05 -10.55 -24.35
N PHE A 456 49.93 -10.24 -25.64
CA PHE A 456 48.74 -10.54 -26.43
C PHE A 456 48.41 -12.04 -26.44
N LEU A 457 49.39 -12.89 -26.72
CA LEU A 457 49.23 -14.34 -26.74
C LEU A 457 48.83 -14.91 -25.37
N ASN A 458 49.41 -14.38 -24.27
CA ASN A 458 49.05 -14.80 -22.92
C ASN A 458 47.59 -14.48 -22.59
N ILE A 459 47.14 -13.26 -22.90
CA ILE A 459 45.74 -12.82 -22.75
C ILE A 459 44.80 -13.73 -23.57
N PHE A 460 45.14 -13.95 -24.85
CA PHE A 460 44.33 -14.78 -25.75
C PHE A 460 44.26 -16.24 -25.34
N SER A 461 45.37 -16.81 -24.85
CA SER A 461 45.43 -18.18 -24.35
C SER A 461 44.49 -18.42 -23.17
N GLY A 462 44.32 -17.40 -22.32
CA GLY A 462 43.38 -17.41 -21.21
C GLY A 462 41.92 -17.36 -21.67
N ALA A 463 41.62 -16.56 -22.69
CA ALA A 463 40.27 -16.37 -23.22
C ALA A 463 39.73 -17.57 -24.02
N SER A 464 40.56 -18.16 -24.91
CA SER A 464 40.11 -19.23 -25.82
C SER A 464 40.25 -20.64 -25.24
N LYS A 465 40.97 -20.81 -24.12
CA LYS A 465 41.38 -22.10 -23.53
C LYS A 465 42.14 -23.04 -24.50
N SER A 466 42.44 -22.57 -25.71
CA SER A 466 42.99 -23.34 -26.83
C SER A 466 43.54 -22.38 -27.89
N LEU A 467 44.86 -22.34 -28.06
CA LEU A 467 45.54 -21.67 -29.17
C LEU A 467 45.66 -22.65 -30.34
N LYS A 468 44.61 -22.81 -31.14
CA LYS A 468 44.64 -23.65 -32.34
C LYS A 468 44.04 -22.90 -33.53
N GLY A 469 44.73 -22.88 -34.65
CA GLY A 469 44.23 -22.30 -35.90
C GLY A 469 45.35 -21.99 -36.89
N PRO A 470 45.07 -22.07 -38.21
CA PRO A 470 46.10 -21.97 -39.25
C PRO A 470 46.81 -20.62 -39.29
N LEU A 471 46.17 -19.54 -38.82
CA LEU A 471 46.76 -18.19 -38.79
C LEU A 471 47.64 -17.95 -37.55
N LEU A 472 47.38 -18.66 -36.45
CA LEU A 472 48.22 -18.65 -35.24
C LEU A 472 49.54 -19.37 -35.50
N ASP A 473 49.47 -20.53 -36.16
CA ASP A 473 50.65 -21.33 -36.51
C ASP A 473 51.61 -20.59 -37.47
N GLN A 474 51.11 -19.64 -38.27
CA GLN A 474 51.92 -18.84 -39.20
C GLN A 474 52.62 -17.63 -38.56
N ARG A 475 52.15 -17.15 -37.40
CA ARG A 475 52.72 -16.00 -36.68
C ARG A 475 53.63 -16.42 -35.51
N LEU A 476 53.58 -17.70 -35.12
CA LEU A 476 54.38 -18.30 -34.04
C LEU A 476 55.66 -19.00 -34.56
N VAL A 477 55.87 -19.03 -35.88
CA VAL A 477 57.08 -19.50 -36.58
C VAL A 477 57.87 -18.29 -37.05
#